data_AF-A0A5A7MP02-F1
#
_entry.id   AF-A0A5A7MP02-F1
#
_cell.length_a   1.000
_cell.length_b   1.000
_cell.length_c   1.000
_cell.angle_alpha   90.00
_cell.angle_beta   90.00
_cell.angle_gamma   90.00
#
_symmetry.space_group_name_H-M   'P 1'
#
loop_
_entity.id
_entity.type
_entity.pdbx_description
1 polymer ?
#
loop_
_entity_poly.entity_id
_entity_poly.type
_entity_poly.pdbx_seq_one_letter_code
_entity_poly.pdbx_strand_id
1 'polypeptide(L)'
;MAQGGAKTCLAALCFGFHWLRDLAHMVDQKRARTIAERLMRGWLARYHRYHFEAWTPVETAQRLGFWLLHAPLILSSDDLVYRSAVLNATARQARHLARVAGDSPSGAPLVDVAGGLILCGLYLPHGMGLRAKGEALLRRALAAFVLADGGVMTRCPDDVLSVMKSLIIVRDAYMSQQEEPLLDIQHALDRMAPFLRALRHEDGRLAHINGGGAEPLGLVSRILDRSGTTGQALDYAPYSGLMRMKARGLLVLFDAMPPAPSGRDMRGHAGALSFELADGGARIVTNIGPVPDGAKILAPDMAALVRTTAAHSTLVVDNRNSTELRDGVLGDGVNSIEISRSQSADGLSISRAMMDIAAA
;
A
#
# COMPACT_ATOMS: atom_id res chain seq x y z
N MET A 1 -10.42 -4.65 27.85
CA MET A 1 -11.32 -3.83 27.02
C MET A 1 -10.79 -2.40 27.02
N ALA A 2 -9.96 -2.05 26.04
CA ALA A 2 -9.63 -0.67 25.74
C ALA A 2 -10.38 -0.34 24.46
N GLN A 3 -11.36 0.56 24.53
CA GLN A 3 -11.95 1.17 23.34
C GLN A 3 -10.84 1.99 22.67
N GLY A 4 -10.14 1.38 21.72
CA GLY A 4 -9.18 2.07 20.87
C GLY A 4 -9.96 2.97 19.94
N GLY A 5 -10.09 4.25 20.29
CA GLY A 5 -10.59 5.25 19.37
C GLY A 5 -9.79 5.17 18.06
N ALA A 6 -10.49 5.20 16.92
CA ALA A 6 -9.86 5.13 15.61
C ALA A 6 -8.81 6.25 15.50
N LYS A 7 -7.54 5.87 15.43
CA LYS A 7 -6.43 6.80 15.29
C LYS A 7 -6.57 7.54 13.97
N THR A 8 -6.53 8.87 14.00
CA THR A 8 -6.63 9.68 12.77
C THR A 8 -5.42 9.44 11.86
N CYS A 9 -5.64 9.52 10.54
CA CYS A 9 -4.55 9.42 9.56
C CYS A 9 -3.43 10.44 9.85
N LEU A 10 -3.79 11.65 10.30
CA LEU A 10 -2.82 12.66 10.72
C LEU A 10 -1.93 12.20 11.88
N ALA A 11 -2.51 11.58 12.92
CA ALA A 11 -1.73 11.05 14.03
C ALA A 11 -0.78 9.94 13.58
N ALA A 12 -1.23 9.03 12.70
CA ALA A 12 -0.38 7.99 12.13
C ALA A 12 0.80 8.58 11.34
N LEU A 13 0.54 9.57 10.47
CA LEU A 13 1.58 10.27 9.71
C LEU A 13 2.61 10.96 10.62
N CYS A 14 2.15 11.62 11.69
CA CYS A 14 3.01 12.28 12.67
C CYS A 14 3.88 11.28 13.44
N PHE A 15 3.29 10.20 13.98
CA PHE A 15 4.05 9.18 14.72
C PHE A 15 4.98 8.37 13.82
N GLY A 16 4.67 8.24 12.54
CA GLY A 16 5.54 7.64 11.54
C GLY A 16 6.65 8.57 11.01
N PHE A 17 6.69 9.86 11.38
CA PHE A 17 7.71 10.81 10.94
C PHE A 17 7.78 11.07 9.42
N HIS A 18 6.66 10.94 8.71
CA HIS A 18 6.60 11.17 7.26
C HIS A 18 7.07 12.58 6.84
N TRP A 19 6.89 13.56 7.74
CA TRP A 19 7.33 14.94 7.54
C TRP A 19 8.85 15.08 7.37
N LEU A 20 9.67 14.10 7.78
CA LEU A 20 11.12 14.16 7.53
C LEU A 20 11.46 14.15 6.04
N ARG A 21 10.70 13.39 5.24
CA ARG A 21 10.82 13.43 3.77
C ARG A 21 10.51 14.82 3.24
N ASP A 22 9.45 15.44 3.73
CA ASP A 22 9.01 16.75 3.25
C ASP A 22 10.05 17.83 3.60
N LEU A 23 10.63 17.77 4.80
CA LEU A 23 11.75 18.63 5.20
C LEU A 23 13.01 18.39 4.35
N ALA A 24 13.28 17.14 3.96
CA ALA A 24 14.44 16.81 3.12
C ALA A 24 14.35 17.48 1.73
N HIS A 25 13.13 17.76 1.24
CA HIS A 25 12.90 18.45 -0.03
C HIS A 25 12.88 19.99 0.07
N MET A 26 13.05 20.57 1.25
CA MET A 26 13.15 22.03 1.38
C MET A 26 14.44 22.58 0.77
N VAL A 27 14.37 23.77 0.15
CA VAL A 27 15.57 24.46 -0.38
C VAL A 27 16.50 24.90 0.76
N ASP A 28 15.93 25.48 1.82
CA ASP A 28 16.68 25.90 3.01
C ASP A 28 16.91 24.71 3.96
N GLN A 29 18.03 24.01 3.74
CA GLN A 29 18.44 22.85 4.53
C GLN A 29 18.80 23.19 5.97
N LYS A 30 19.25 24.43 6.24
CA LYS A 30 19.53 24.86 7.63
C LYS A 30 18.22 24.98 8.41
N ARG A 31 17.22 25.63 7.82
CA ARG A 31 15.88 25.74 8.41
C ARG A 31 15.20 24.38 8.55
N ALA A 32 15.34 23.50 7.56
CA ALA A 32 14.82 22.13 7.63
C ALA A 32 15.37 21.37 8.85
N ARG A 33 16.69 21.43 9.08
CA ARG A 33 17.35 20.83 10.26
C ARG A 33 16.85 21.44 11.57
N THR A 34 16.72 22.76 11.65
CA THR A 34 16.19 23.43 12.85
C THR A 34 14.76 22.97 13.18
N ILE A 35 13.90 22.85 12.16
CA ILE A 35 12.52 22.35 12.34
C ILE A 35 12.55 20.88 12.78
N ALA A 36 13.34 20.04 12.10
CA ALA A 36 13.44 18.61 12.40
C ALA A 36 13.93 18.36 13.82
N GLU A 37 14.98 19.05 14.25
CA GLU A 37 15.52 18.95 15.60
C GLU A 37 14.49 19.36 16.65
N ARG A 38 13.79 20.49 16.44
CA ARG A 38 12.75 20.95 17.36
C ARG A 38 11.62 19.92 17.53
N LEU A 39 11.13 19.37 16.42
CA LEU A 39 10.08 18.35 16.43
C LEU A 39 10.56 17.05 17.08
N MET A 40 11.80 16.64 16.79
CA MET A 40 12.41 15.44 17.36
C MET A 40 12.60 15.56 18.88
N ARG A 41 13.07 16.72 19.38
CA ARG A 41 13.15 17.01 20.82
C ARG A 41 11.78 16.91 21.49
N GLY A 42 10.74 17.49 20.88
CA GLY A 42 9.37 17.38 21.38
C GLY A 42 8.87 15.94 21.45
N TRP A 43 9.17 15.14 20.42
CA TRP A 43 8.81 13.72 20.42
C TRP A 43 9.57 12.94 21.50
N LEU A 44 10.88 13.16 21.65
CA LEU A 44 11.68 12.51 22.70
C LEU A 44 11.14 12.86 24.09
N ALA A 45 10.83 14.12 24.36
CA ALA A 45 10.29 14.55 25.65
C ALA A 45 9.00 13.79 26.02
N ARG A 46 8.10 13.56 25.05
CA ARG A 46 6.77 13.01 25.30
C ARG A 46 6.65 11.49 25.09
N TYR A 47 7.44 10.92 24.19
CA TYR A 47 7.28 9.54 23.69
C TYR A 47 8.57 8.69 23.75
N HIS A 48 9.59 9.10 24.53
CA HIS A 48 10.79 8.27 24.74
C HIS A 48 10.51 6.95 25.48
N ARG A 49 9.38 6.84 26.18
CA ARG A 49 8.87 5.60 26.79
C ARG A 49 7.70 5.04 25.98
N TYR A 50 7.41 3.76 26.20
CA TYR A 50 6.31 3.07 25.52
C TYR A 50 5.02 3.87 25.61
N HIS A 51 4.36 4.03 24.47
CA HIS A 51 3.05 4.65 24.34
C HIS A 51 2.24 3.85 23.33
N PHE A 52 1.07 3.35 23.76
CA PHE A 52 0.30 2.36 23.00
C PHE A 52 -0.05 2.83 21.57
N GLU A 53 -0.37 4.11 21.38
CA GLU A 53 -0.69 4.65 20.04
C GLU A 53 0.53 4.94 19.16
N ALA A 54 1.67 5.32 19.76
CA ALA A 54 2.82 5.83 19.01
C ALA A 54 3.83 4.71 18.70
N TRP A 55 3.76 3.60 19.46
CA TRP A 55 4.68 2.46 19.40
C TRP A 55 4.01 1.20 18.84
N THR A 56 2.96 1.37 18.04
CA THR A 56 2.42 0.33 17.18
C THR A 56 3.49 -0.17 16.21
N PRO A 57 3.43 -1.43 15.73
CA PRO A 57 4.47 -1.99 14.86
C PRO A 57 4.70 -1.17 13.59
N VAL A 58 3.62 -0.80 12.90
CA VAL A 58 3.67 -0.10 11.60
C VAL A 58 4.31 1.28 11.73
N GLU A 59 3.81 2.12 12.64
CA GLU A 59 4.34 3.47 12.84
C GLU A 59 5.76 3.44 13.39
N THR A 60 6.12 2.42 14.19
CA THR A 60 7.50 2.24 14.64
C THR A 60 8.43 1.91 13.49
N ALA A 61 8.04 1.01 12.59
CA ALA A 61 8.81 0.66 11.40
C ALA A 61 8.99 1.85 10.46
N GLN A 62 7.91 2.58 10.17
CA GLN A 62 7.95 3.78 9.35
C GLN A 62 8.85 4.85 9.97
N ARG A 63 8.68 5.13 11.27
CA ARG A 63 9.51 6.08 12.01
C ARG A 63 10.99 5.73 11.96
N LEU A 64 11.34 4.47 12.21
CA LEU A 64 12.72 3.99 12.09
C LEU A 64 13.25 4.16 10.67
N GLY A 65 12.45 3.83 9.64
CA GLY A 65 12.79 4.07 8.25
C GLY A 65 13.12 5.54 7.97
N PHE A 66 12.24 6.47 8.35
CA PHE A 66 12.49 7.90 8.15
C PHE A 66 13.65 8.43 8.98
N TRP A 67 13.84 7.96 10.22
CA TRP A 67 14.99 8.35 11.05
C TRP A 67 16.32 7.92 10.44
N LEU A 68 16.40 6.71 9.88
CA LEU A 68 17.61 6.18 9.29
C LEU A 68 17.89 6.82 7.92
N LEU A 69 16.88 6.88 7.04
CA LEU A 69 17.03 7.42 5.69
C LEU A 69 17.23 8.94 5.66
N HIS A 70 16.77 9.66 6.69
CA HIS A 70 16.95 11.11 6.83
C HIS A 70 17.78 11.49 8.06
N ALA A 71 18.66 10.59 8.50
CA ALA A 71 19.52 10.78 9.66
C ALA A 71 20.24 12.15 9.71
N PRO A 72 20.77 12.72 8.61
CA PRO A 72 21.40 14.04 8.64
C PRO A 72 20.48 15.17 9.12
N LEU A 73 19.16 15.08 8.92
CA LEU A 73 18.23 16.11 9.40
C LEU A 73 18.10 16.12 10.92
N ILE A 74 18.28 14.98 11.58
CA ILE A 74 18.03 14.81 13.03
C ILE A 74 19.30 14.57 13.85
N LEU A 75 20.45 14.29 13.22
CA LEU A 75 21.72 13.99 13.90
C LEU A 75 22.85 15.02 13.65
N SER A 76 22.64 16.04 12.82
CA SER A 76 23.67 17.06 12.52
C SER A 76 23.82 18.16 13.59
N SER A 77 23.25 17.99 14.79
CA SER A 77 23.34 18.97 15.88
C SER A 77 24.70 18.91 16.57
N ASP A 78 25.21 20.04 17.06
CA ASP A 78 26.42 20.06 17.91
C ASP A 78 26.12 19.65 19.36
N ASP A 79 24.85 19.56 19.74
CA ASP A 79 24.42 19.06 21.06
C ASP A 79 24.60 17.53 21.14
N LEU A 80 25.67 17.11 21.80
CA LEU A 80 26.00 15.70 22.02
C LEU A 80 24.98 14.96 22.89
N VAL A 81 24.33 15.65 23.84
CA VAL A 81 23.30 15.06 24.71
C VAL A 81 22.08 14.71 23.87
N TYR A 82 21.65 15.63 23.01
CA TYR A 82 20.56 15.39 22.06
C TYR A 82 20.89 14.25 21.08
N ARG A 83 22.07 14.26 20.47
CA ARG A 83 22.49 13.18 19.55
C ARG A 83 22.47 11.82 20.24
N SER A 84 23.00 11.74 21.46
CA SER A 84 22.94 10.53 22.28
C SER A 84 21.50 10.10 22.57
N ALA A 85 20.60 11.05 22.89
CA ALA A 85 19.19 10.77 23.12
C ALA A 85 18.47 10.20 21.89
N VAL A 86 18.74 10.77 20.69
CA VAL A 86 18.21 10.27 19.41
C VAL A 86 18.69 8.84 19.15
N LEU A 87 19.99 8.59 19.23
CA LEU A 87 20.57 7.26 18.97
C LEU A 87 20.04 6.20 19.96
N ASN A 88 19.95 6.55 21.25
CA ASN A 88 19.38 5.68 22.26
C ASN A 88 17.88 5.39 22.03
N ALA A 89 17.13 6.38 21.54
CA ALA A 89 15.74 6.18 21.15
C ALA A 89 15.64 5.25 19.94
N THR A 90 16.46 5.43 18.91
CA THR A 90 16.50 4.55 17.72
C THR A 90 16.77 3.09 18.11
N ALA A 91 17.79 2.85 18.93
CA ALA A 91 18.10 1.49 19.40
C ALA A 91 16.98 0.86 20.25
N ARG A 92 16.27 1.67 21.04
CA ARG A 92 15.13 1.22 21.85
C ARG A 92 13.92 0.88 20.97
N GLN A 93 13.65 1.71 19.97
CA GLN A 93 12.57 1.52 19.00
C GLN A 93 12.83 0.28 18.14
N ALA A 94 14.05 0.06 17.68
CA ALA A 94 14.42 -1.12 16.89
C ALA A 94 14.22 -2.43 17.70
N ARG A 95 14.66 -2.46 18.96
CA ARG A 95 14.41 -3.61 19.87
C ARG A 95 12.93 -3.80 20.17
N HIS A 96 12.17 -2.72 20.30
CA HIS A 96 10.72 -2.79 20.47
C HIS A 96 10.06 -3.40 19.24
N LEU A 97 10.34 -2.85 18.05
CA LEU A 97 9.83 -3.37 16.78
C LEU A 97 10.13 -4.85 16.61
N ALA A 98 11.36 -5.27 16.91
CA ALA A 98 11.75 -6.67 16.84
C ALA A 98 10.90 -7.56 17.75
N ARG A 99 10.43 -7.08 18.91
CA ARG A 99 9.55 -7.87 19.79
C ARG A 99 8.11 -7.91 19.26
N VAL A 100 7.58 -6.78 18.77
CA VAL A 100 6.16 -6.65 18.39
C VAL A 100 5.87 -6.86 16.90
N ALA A 101 6.88 -7.14 16.08
CA ALA A 101 6.70 -7.27 14.63
C ALA A 101 5.68 -8.36 14.24
N GLY A 102 5.53 -9.40 15.06
CA GLY A 102 4.53 -10.45 14.87
C GLY A 102 3.09 -10.00 15.08
N ASP A 103 2.88 -8.91 15.81
CA ASP A 103 1.56 -8.34 16.12
C ASP A 103 1.09 -7.35 15.02
N SER A 104 1.89 -7.16 13.97
CA SER A 104 1.54 -6.32 12.85
C SER A 104 0.33 -6.89 12.09
N PRO A 105 -0.61 -6.03 11.62
CA PRO A 105 -1.59 -6.46 10.64
C PRO A 105 -0.93 -7.14 9.45
N SER A 106 -1.60 -8.15 8.89
CA SER A 106 -1.13 -8.84 7.69
C SER A 106 -1.17 -7.95 6.45
N GLY A 107 -0.52 -8.38 5.36
CA GLY A 107 -0.50 -7.67 4.10
C GLY A 107 0.56 -6.57 4.02
N ALA A 108 0.23 -5.45 3.35
CA ALA A 108 1.16 -4.32 3.16
C ALA A 108 1.78 -3.81 4.47
N PRO A 109 1.05 -3.68 5.60
CA PRO A 109 1.64 -3.29 6.89
C PRO A 109 2.75 -4.22 7.37
N LEU A 110 2.63 -5.53 7.15
CA LEU A 110 3.65 -6.50 7.54
C LEU A 110 4.92 -6.36 6.67
N VAL A 111 4.76 -6.02 5.39
CA VAL A 111 5.88 -5.71 4.49
C VAL A 111 6.63 -4.48 4.97
N ASP A 112 5.92 -3.41 5.36
CA ASP A 112 6.52 -2.20 5.95
C ASP A 112 7.29 -2.52 7.24
N VAL A 113 6.70 -3.32 8.13
CA VAL A 113 7.33 -3.75 9.38
C VAL A 113 8.60 -4.57 9.14
N ALA A 114 8.54 -5.52 8.21
CA ALA A 114 9.69 -6.30 7.80
C ALA A 114 10.80 -5.40 7.22
N GLY A 115 10.43 -4.46 6.33
CA GLY A 115 11.35 -3.49 5.76
C GLY A 115 12.02 -2.61 6.81
N GLY A 116 11.27 -2.10 7.79
CA GLY A 116 11.81 -1.33 8.90
C GLY A 116 12.85 -2.09 9.73
N LEU A 117 12.64 -3.40 9.96
CA LEU A 117 13.63 -4.26 10.62
C LEU A 117 14.89 -4.46 9.78
N ILE A 118 14.74 -4.66 8.47
CA ILE A 118 15.87 -4.78 7.54
C ILE A 118 16.69 -3.48 7.53
N LEU A 119 16.04 -2.32 7.40
CA LEU A 119 16.71 -1.01 7.47
C LEU A 119 17.48 -0.83 8.78
N CYS A 120 16.86 -1.19 9.92
CA CYS A 120 17.56 -1.16 11.20
C CYS A 120 18.77 -2.10 11.21
N GLY A 121 18.64 -3.29 10.62
CA GLY A 121 19.72 -4.26 10.59
C GLY A 121 20.88 -3.88 9.68
N LEU A 122 20.62 -3.09 8.62
CA LEU A 122 21.63 -2.55 7.71
C LEU A 122 22.34 -1.33 8.30
N TYR A 123 21.62 -0.40 8.92
CA TYR A 123 22.18 0.89 9.34
C TYR A 123 22.58 0.99 10.82
N LEU A 124 22.12 0.09 11.69
CA LEU A 124 22.47 0.12 13.11
C LEU A 124 23.61 -0.86 13.46
N PRO A 125 24.51 -0.49 14.39
CA PRO A 125 25.50 -1.41 14.92
C PRO A 125 24.86 -2.68 15.52
N HIS A 126 25.49 -3.84 15.31
CA HIS A 126 25.00 -5.13 15.79
C HIS A 126 23.59 -5.49 15.26
N GLY A 127 23.22 -4.96 14.08
CA GLY A 127 21.91 -5.10 13.45
C GLY A 127 21.62 -6.45 12.79
N MET A 128 22.59 -7.37 12.69
CA MET A 128 22.44 -8.64 11.95
C MET A 128 21.20 -9.45 12.36
N GLY A 129 20.91 -9.55 13.66
CA GLY A 129 19.71 -10.26 14.14
C GLY A 129 18.39 -9.57 13.76
N LEU A 130 18.38 -8.24 13.69
CA LEU A 130 17.22 -7.47 13.23
C LEU A 130 16.98 -7.70 11.73
N ARG A 131 18.05 -7.66 10.94
CA ARG A 131 18.01 -7.95 9.50
C ARG A 131 17.49 -9.35 9.26
N ALA A 132 18.09 -10.39 9.85
CA ALA A 132 17.67 -11.78 9.65
C ALA A 132 16.18 -11.99 10.00
N LYS A 133 15.69 -11.36 11.08
CA LYS A 133 14.27 -11.38 11.44
C LYS A 133 13.39 -10.68 10.40
N GLY A 134 13.80 -9.49 9.95
CA GLY A 134 13.09 -8.73 8.91
C GLY A 134 13.03 -9.48 7.58
N GLU A 135 14.14 -10.09 7.14
CA GLU A 135 14.21 -10.90 5.93
C GLU A 135 13.28 -12.13 5.98
N ALA A 136 13.26 -12.85 7.10
CA ALA A 136 12.35 -13.98 7.31
C ALA A 136 10.88 -13.53 7.29
N LEU A 137 10.58 -12.39 7.94
CA LEU A 137 9.24 -11.83 7.97
C LEU A 137 8.79 -11.36 6.58
N LEU A 138 9.69 -10.73 5.81
CA LEU A 138 9.42 -10.25 4.46
C LEU A 138 9.04 -11.41 3.53
N ARG A 139 9.82 -12.50 3.54
CA ARG A 139 9.51 -13.70 2.75
C ARG A 139 8.13 -14.25 3.07
N ARG A 140 7.81 -14.38 4.37
CA ARG A 140 6.50 -14.84 4.83
C ARG A 140 5.38 -13.90 4.37
N ALA A 141 5.59 -12.59 4.49
CA ALA A 141 4.62 -11.58 4.11
C ALA A 141 4.34 -11.60 2.61
N LEU A 142 5.39 -11.64 1.78
CA LEU A 142 5.26 -11.69 0.32
C LEU A 142 4.58 -12.97 -0.14
N ALA A 143 4.97 -14.13 0.38
CA ALA A 143 4.35 -15.41 0.03
C ALA A 143 2.86 -15.47 0.38
N ALA A 144 2.45 -14.79 1.47
CA ALA A 144 1.06 -14.76 1.91
C ALA A 144 0.22 -13.63 1.31
N PHE A 145 0.84 -12.62 0.69
CA PHE A 145 0.18 -11.38 0.27
C PHE A 145 0.24 -11.07 -1.23
N VAL A 146 1.34 -11.42 -1.91
CA VAL A 146 1.53 -11.16 -3.35
C VAL A 146 1.18 -12.42 -4.14
N LEU A 147 0.25 -12.27 -5.09
CA LEU A 147 -0.26 -13.36 -5.92
C LEU A 147 0.68 -13.71 -7.07
N ALA A 148 0.42 -14.85 -7.71
CA ALA A 148 1.24 -15.37 -8.81
C ALA A 148 1.23 -14.44 -10.05
N ASP A 149 0.16 -13.69 -10.26
CA ASP A 149 0.03 -12.68 -11.33
C ASP A 149 0.50 -11.28 -10.92
N GLY A 150 1.06 -11.12 -9.71
CA GLY A 150 1.62 -9.86 -9.23
C GLY A 150 0.64 -8.91 -8.58
N GLY A 151 -0.67 -9.22 -8.54
CA GLY A 151 -1.57 -8.46 -7.69
C GLY A 151 -1.47 -8.88 -6.23
N VAL A 152 -2.38 -8.33 -5.41
CA VAL A 152 -2.36 -8.51 -3.96
C VAL A 152 -3.67 -9.07 -3.46
N MET A 153 -3.58 -9.74 -2.32
CA MET A 153 -4.67 -10.45 -1.68
C MET A 153 -5.89 -9.59 -1.29
N THR A 154 -5.68 -8.30 -1.04
CA THR A 154 -6.76 -7.31 -0.77
C THR A 154 -7.42 -6.80 -2.05
N ARG A 155 -6.83 -7.11 -3.22
CA ARG A 155 -7.20 -6.63 -4.56
C ARG A 155 -7.17 -5.10 -4.70
N CYS A 156 -6.65 -4.39 -3.71
CA CYS A 156 -6.59 -2.94 -3.68
C CYS A 156 -5.34 -2.43 -4.43
N PRO A 157 -5.48 -1.61 -5.48
CA PRO A 157 -4.35 -1.01 -6.22
C PRO A 157 -3.36 -0.25 -5.32
N ASP A 158 -3.84 0.43 -4.28
CA ASP A 158 -2.99 1.19 -3.35
C ASP A 158 -2.06 0.29 -2.52
N ASP A 159 -2.48 -0.94 -2.23
CA ASP A 159 -1.66 -1.89 -1.48
C ASP A 159 -0.53 -2.45 -2.37
N VAL A 160 -0.76 -2.61 -3.67
CA VAL A 160 0.28 -2.93 -4.66
C VAL A 160 1.35 -1.83 -4.65
N LEU A 161 0.92 -0.56 -4.76
CA LEU A 161 1.82 0.60 -4.71
C LEU A 161 2.62 0.65 -3.41
N SER A 162 1.95 0.42 -2.27
CA SER A 162 2.57 0.49 -0.95
C SER A 162 3.64 -0.59 -0.79
N VAL A 163 3.34 -1.84 -1.16
CA VAL A 163 4.30 -2.95 -1.13
C VAL A 163 5.48 -2.67 -2.06
N MET A 164 5.24 -2.28 -3.31
CA MET A 164 6.33 -1.97 -4.25
C MET A 164 7.25 -0.86 -3.74
N LYS A 165 6.68 0.20 -3.15
CA LYS A 165 7.45 1.29 -2.56
C LYS A 165 8.38 0.78 -1.44
N SER A 166 7.86 -0.05 -0.54
CA SER A 166 8.64 -0.59 0.58
C SER A 166 9.73 -1.54 0.11
N LEU A 167 9.44 -2.38 -0.89
CA LEU A 167 10.42 -3.25 -1.55
C LEU A 167 11.56 -2.46 -2.20
N ILE A 168 11.24 -1.40 -2.95
CA ILE A 168 12.23 -0.52 -3.58
C ILE A 168 13.10 0.17 -2.51
N ILE A 169 12.50 0.67 -1.43
CA ILE A 169 13.26 1.30 -0.32
C ILE A 169 14.24 0.31 0.29
N VAL A 170 13.80 -0.92 0.57
CA VAL A 170 14.67 -1.95 1.15
C VAL A 170 15.79 -2.33 0.19
N ARG A 171 15.49 -2.54 -1.09
CA ARG A 171 16.50 -2.86 -2.12
C ARG A 171 17.55 -1.76 -2.21
N ASP A 172 17.13 -0.51 -2.30
CA ASP A 172 18.05 0.62 -2.43
C ASP A 172 18.88 0.81 -1.15
N ALA A 173 18.35 0.43 0.02
CA ALA A 173 19.13 0.43 1.26
C ALA A 173 20.25 -0.62 1.25
N TYR A 174 19.99 -1.86 0.78
CA TYR A 174 21.05 -2.85 0.56
C TYR A 174 22.14 -2.32 -0.37
N MET A 175 21.73 -1.77 -1.53
CA MET A 175 22.66 -1.21 -2.50
C MET A 175 23.49 -0.06 -1.92
N SER A 176 22.89 0.80 -1.08
CA SER A 176 23.62 1.88 -0.40
C SER A 176 24.68 1.39 0.58
N GLN A 177 24.55 0.16 1.07
CA GLN A 177 25.54 -0.51 1.92
C GLN A 177 26.48 -1.41 1.11
N GLN A 178 26.42 -1.37 -0.23
CA GLN A 178 27.19 -2.24 -1.13
C GLN A 178 26.93 -3.73 -0.87
N GLU A 179 25.71 -4.04 -0.45
CA GLU A 179 25.27 -5.40 -0.20
C GLU A 179 24.24 -5.84 -1.25
N GLU A 180 24.24 -7.14 -1.56
CA GLU A 180 23.25 -7.73 -2.46
C GLU A 180 21.87 -7.82 -1.79
N PRO A 181 20.82 -7.28 -2.43
CA PRO A 181 19.45 -7.42 -1.94
C PRO A 181 18.95 -8.86 -1.94
N LEU A 182 17.93 -9.13 -1.13
CA LEU A 182 17.20 -10.39 -1.22
C LEU A 182 16.58 -10.59 -2.61
N LEU A 183 16.82 -11.76 -3.23
CA LEU A 183 16.22 -12.12 -4.52
C LEU A 183 14.69 -12.05 -4.50
N ASP A 184 14.07 -12.39 -3.37
CA ASP A 184 12.62 -12.30 -3.14
C ASP A 184 12.05 -10.90 -3.46
N ILE A 185 12.83 -9.85 -3.24
CA ILE A 185 12.44 -8.46 -3.50
C ILE A 185 12.28 -8.24 -5.00
N GLN A 186 13.31 -8.57 -5.79
CA GLN A 186 13.25 -8.35 -7.24
C GLN A 186 12.24 -9.28 -7.90
N HIS A 187 12.14 -10.55 -7.46
CA HIS A 187 11.11 -11.47 -7.95
C HIS A 187 9.68 -10.96 -7.71
N ALA A 188 9.42 -10.33 -6.56
CA ALA A 188 8.12 -9.72 -6.30
C ALA A 188 7.88 -8.51 -7.21
N LEU A 189 8.86 -7.60 -7.35
CA LEU A 189 8.77 -6.44 -8.25
C LEU A 189 8.53 -6.86 -9.71
N ASP A 190 9.20 -7.92 -10.16
CA ASP A 190 9.08 -8.42 -11.53
C ASP A 190 7.67 -8.93 -11.88
N ARG A 191 6.93 -9.43 -10.89
CA ARG A 191 5.51 -9.80 -11.05
C ARG A 191 4.59 -8.60 -10.88
N MET A 192 4.84 -7.78 -9.86
CA MET A 192 3.96 -6.67 -9.48
C MET A 192 3.98 -5.50 -10.49
N ALA A 193 5.11 -5.24 -11.15
CA ALA A 193 5.20 -4.14 -12.10
C ALA A 193 4.30 -4.33 -13.35
N PRO A 194 4.30 -5.50 -14.03
CA PRO A 194 3.30 -5.83 -15.06
C PRO A 194 1.85 -5.63 -14.61
N PHE A 195 1.52 -6.09 -13.40
CA PHE A 195 0.17 -5.93 -12.83
C PHE A 195 -0.18 -4.46 -12.59
N LEU A 196 0.73 -3.68 -12.00
CA LEU A 196 0.54 -2.25 -11.79
C LEU A 196 0.40 -1.47 -13.11
N ARG A 197 1.14 -1.87 -14.16
CA ARG A 197 0.96 -1.31 -15.52
C ARG A 197 -0.41 -1.66 -16.09
N ALA A 198 -0.93 -2.85 -15.82
CA ALA A 198 -2.25 -3.28 -16.29
C ALA A 198 -3.39 -2.43 -15.67
N LEU A 199 -3.25 -2.09 -14.38
CA LEU A 199 -4.19 -1.22 -13.64
C LEU A 199 -4.17 0.25 -14.08
N ARG A 200 -3.14 0.67 -14.83
CA ARG A 200 -2.92 2.07 -15.17
C ARG A 200 -3.70 2.47 -16.43
N HIS A 201 -4.43 3.59 -16.34
CA HIS A 201 -5.00 4.31 -17.48
C HIS A 201 -3.95 5.19 -18.18
N GLU A 202 -4.22 5.62 -19.41
CA GLU A 202 -3.24 6.42 -20.16
C GLU A 202 -3.03 7.83 -19.57
N ASP A 203 -3.96 8.31 -18.75
CA ASP A 203 -3.82 9.54 -17.95
C ASP A 203 -2.74 9.46 -16.85
N GLY A 204 -2.17 8.27 -16.63
CA GLY A 204 -1.10 8.05 -15.67
C GLY A 204 -1.55 7.60 -14.28
N ARG A 205 -2.85 7.50 -14.03
CA ARG A 205 -3.44 7.10 -12.75
C ARG A 205 -3.94 5.66 -12.80
N LEU A 206 -4.14 5.07 -11.64
CA LEU A 206 -4.72 3.74 -11.52
C LEU A 206 -6.24 3.76 -11.76
N ALA A 207 -6.78 2.60 -12.10
CA ALA A 207 -8.21 2.36 -12.09
C ALA A 207 -8.76 2.41 -10.66
N HIS A 208 -9.98 2.91 -10.52
CA HIS A 208 -10.66 2.88 -9.23
C HIS A 208 -11.32 1.52 -9.02
N ILE A 209 -10.57 0.59 -8.41
CA ILE A 209 -11.00 -0.78 -8.15
C ILE A 209 -10.73 -1.11 -6.68
N ASN A 210 -11.69 -1.77 -6.01
CA ASN A 210 -11.55 -2.29 -4.64
C ASN A 210 -10.92 -1.28 -3.65
N GLY A 211 -11.38 -0.02 -3.70
CA GLY A 211 -10.98 1.03 -2.77
C GLY A 211 -9.56 1.58 -2.93
N GLY A 212 -8.95 1.41 -4.11
CA GLY A 212 -7.71 2.09 -4.50
C GLY A 212 -7.88 3.06 -5.67
N GLY A 213 -6.82 3.77 -5.99
CA GLY A 213 -6.75 4.69 -7.14
C GLY A 213 -6.82 6.19 -6.80
N ALA A 214 -6.61 6.56 -5.52
CA ALA A 214 -6.54 7.95 -5.08
C ALA A 214 -5.09 8.49 -4.97
N GLU A 215 -4.14 7.89 -5.67
CA GLU A 215 -2.74 8.29 -5.59
C GLU A 215 -2.44 9.64 -6.27
N PRO A 216 -1.39 10.36 -5.82
CA PRO A 216 -0.90 11.55 -6.50
C PRO A 216 -0.40 11.23 -7.91
N LEU A 217 -0.69 12.12 -8.86
CA LEU A 217 -0.24 11.98 -10.25
C LEU A 217 1.28 11.79 -10.34
N GLY A 218 1.71 10.89 -11.22
CA GLY A 218 3.12 10.57 -11.44
C GLY A 218 3.74 9.65 -10.39
N LEU A 219 3.07 9.35 -9.27
CA LEU A 219 3.58 8.37 -8.30
C LEU A 219 3.74 6.99 -8.93
N VAL A 220 2.73 6.53 -9.67
CA VAL A 220 2.75 5.23 -10.37
C VAL A 220 3.94 5.12 -11.31
N SER A 221 4.18 6.15 -12.14
CA SER A 221 5.33 6.17 -13.06
C SER A 221 6.64 6.05 -12.29
N ARG A 222 6.84 6.87 -11.25
CA ARG A 222 8.08 6.82 -10.45
C ARG A 222 8.32 5.45 -9.79
N ILE A 223 7.25 4.77 -9.34
CA ILE A 223 7.36 3.43 -8.77
C ILE A 223 7.70 2.40 -9.85
N LEU A 224 7.05 2.46 -11.02
CA LEU A 224 7.37 1.58 -12.14
C LEU A 224 8.81 1.78 -12.65
N ASP A 225 9.25 3.03 -12.79
CA ASP A 225 10.61 3.35 -13.24
C ASP A 225 11.64 2.84 -12.24
N ARG A 226 11.40 3.04 -10.94
CA ARG A 226 12.28 2.53 -9.88
C ARG A 226 12.17 1.03 -9.67
N SER A 227 11.14 0.34 -10.15
CA SER A 227 11.05 -1.12 -10.01
C SER A 227 12.21 -1.84 -10.71
N GLY A 228 12.76 -1.25 -11.78
CA GLY A 228 13.80 -1.88 -12.61
C GLY A 228 13.25 -2.95 -13.55
N THR A 229 11.92 -3.11 -13.64
CA THR A 229 11.26 -4.16 -14.42
C THR A 229 10.72 -3.63 -15.75
N THR A 230 10.99 -4.35 -16.85
CA THR A 230 10.56 -4.00 -18.22
C THR A 230 9.33 -4.75 -18.71
N GLY A 231 8.74 -5.62 -17.87
CA GLY A 231 7.57 -6.41 -18.21
C GLY A 231 6.37 -5.55 -18.63
N GLN A 232 5.65 -6.03 -19.65
CA GLN A 232 4.49 -5.34 -20.22
C GLN A 232 3.25 -5.47 -19.34
N ALA A 233 2.26 -4.61 -19.58
CA ALA A 233 0.96 -4.72 -18.91
C ALA A 233 0.32 -6.09 -19.20
N LEU A 234 -0.26 -6.70 -18.17
CA LEU A 234 -1.04 -7.93 -18.31
C LEU A 234 -2.42 -7.63 -18.93
N ASP A 235 -2.85 -8.45 -19.89
CA ASP A 235 -4.23 -8.42 -20.40
C ASP A 235 -5.20 -9.14 -19.45
N TYR A 236 -4.70 -10.09 -18.67
CA TYR A 236 -5.51 -10.87 -17.73
C TYR A 236 -4.70 -11.33 -16.52
N ALA A 237 -5.26 -11.13 -15.33
CA ALA A 237 -4.70 -11.51 -14.04
C ALA A 237 -5.76 -12.33 -13.27
N PRO A 238 -5.82 -13.67 -13.47
CA PRO A 238 -6.89 -14.52 -12.94
C PRO A 238 -6.91 -14.66 -11.42
N TYR A 239 -5.77 -14.51 -10.75
CA TYR A 239 -5.69 -14.65 -9.30
C TYR A 239 -6.10 -13.37 -8.59
N SER A 240 -5.81 -12.22 -9.20
CA SER A 240 -6.11 -10.90 -8.65
C SER A 240 -7.43 -10.32 -9.15
N GLY A 241 -7.98 -10.88 -10.23
CA GLY A 241 -9.28 -10.47 -10.77
C GLY A 241 -9.24 -9.24 -11.66
N LEU A 242 -8.13 -8.98 -12.37
CA LEU A 242 -8.06 -7.89 -13.33
C LEU A 242 -8.15 -8.43 -14.75
N MET A 243 -9.06 -7.86 -15.54
CA MET A 243 -9.07 -8.07 -16.99
C MET A 243 -8.94 -6.74 -17.71
N ARG A 244 -8.09 -6.73 -18.73
CA ARG A 244 -7.70 -5.55 -19.48
C ARG A 244 -7.93 -5.81 -20.97
N MET A 245 -8.66 -4.88 -21.60
CA MET A 245 -8.87 -4.88 -23.04
C MET A 245 -8.37 -3.56 -23.61
N LYS A 246 -7.41 -3.60 -24.54
CA LYS A 246 -6.91 -2.42 -25.21
C LYS A 246 -7.02 -2.55 -26.72
N ALA A 247 -7.64 -1.56 -27.37
CA ALA A 247 -7.70 -1.45 -28.82
C ALA A 247 -7.50 0.02 -29.22
N ARG A 248 -6.34 0.33 -29.82
CA ARG A 248 -5.93 1.70 -30.17
C ARG A 248 -5.94 2.59 -28.90
N GLY A 249 -6.72 3.66 -28.88
CA GLY A 249 -6.92 4.53 -27.71
C GLY A 249 -7.89 3.97 -26.69
N LEU A 250 -8.77 3.04 -27.06
CA LEU A 250 -9.78 2.50 -26.16
C LEU A 250 -9.17 1.50 -25.18
N LEU A 251 -9.41 1.73 -23.89
CA LEU A 251 -9.00 0.89 -22.79
C LEU A 251 -10.21 0.57 -21.91
N VAL A 252 -10.45 -0.72 -21.68
CA VAL A 252 -11.43 -1.20 -20.69
C VAL A 252 -10.73 -2.04 -19.63
N LEU A 253 -11.04 -1.75 -18.37
CA LEU A 253 -10.54 -2.50 -17.21
C LEU A 253 -11.73 -3.04 -16.42
N PHE A 254 -11.73 -4.34 -16.12
CA PHE A 254 -12.82 -5.03 -15.41
C PHE A 254 -12.35 -5.66 -14.10
N ASP A 255 -13.21 -5.59 -13.08
CA ASP A 255 -13.06 -6.32 -11.82
C ASP A 255 -13.71 -7.71 -11.90
N ALA A 256 -12.89 -8.72 -12.18
CA ALA A 256 -13.28 -10.03 -12.66
C ALA A 256 -13.22 -11.16 -11.60
N MET A 257 -13.24 -10.84 -10.30
CA MET A 257 -13.21 -11.86 -9.23
C MET A 257 -14.15 -11.50 -8.07
N PRO A 258 -14.71 -12.49 -7.36
CA PRO A 258 -15.35 -12.32 -6.06
C PRO A 258 -14.54 -11.46 -5.10
N PRO A 259 -15.17 -10.74 -4.16
CA PRO A 259 -14.47 -9.92 -3.19
C PRO A 259 -13.31 -10.62 -2.47
N ALA A 260 -12.36 -9.81 -1.97
CA ALA A 260 -11.25 -10.35 -1.19
C ALA A 260 -11.77 -11.20 -0.01
N PRO A 261 -11.06 -12.28 0.38
CA PRO A 261 -11.47 -13.11 1.51
C PRO A 261 -11.63 -12.30 2.80
N SER A 262 -12.51 -12.77 3.68
CA SER A 262 -12.75 -12.15 4.99
C SER A 262 -11.45 -11.88 5.76
N GLY A 263 -11.34 -10.67 6.31
CA GLY A 263 -10.15 -10.20 7.00
C GLY A 263 -9.09 -9.57 6.07
N ARG A 264 -9.34 -9.54 4.75
CA ARG A 264 -8.50 -8.88 3.73
C ARG A 264 -9.28 -7.85 2.90
N ASP A 265 -10.50 -7.57 3.31
CA ASP A 265 -11.56 -6.86 2.59
C ASP A 265 -11.92 -5.52 3.25
N MET A 266 -11.13 -5.07 4.23
CA MET A 266 -11.31 -3.80 4.95
C MET A 266 -11.45 -2.59 4.02
N ARG A 267 -10.78 -2.63 2.86
CA ARG A 267 -10.88 -1.60 1.80
C ARG A 267 -11.71 -2.05 0.59
N GLY A 268 -12.16 -3.30 0.58
CA GLY A 268 -12.92 -3.88 -0.52
C GLY A 268 -14.24 -3.16 -0.76
N HIS A 269 -14.70 -3.18 -2.01
CA HIS A 269 -15.96 -2.60 -2.43
C HIS A 269 -16.86 -3.71 -2.96
N ALA A 270 -18.18 -3.54 -2.86
CA ALA A 270 -19.17 -4.40 -3.50
C ALA A 270 -19.27 -4.08 -5.01
N GLY A 271 -18.12 -4.02 -5.69
CA GLY A 271 -17.99 -3.58 -7.08
C GLY A 271 -17.70 -4.73 -8.05
N ALA A 272 -18.19 -5.94 -7.76
CA ALA A 272 -17.96 -7.10 -8.61
C ALA A 272 -18.44 -6.82 -10.05
N LEU A 273 -17.63 -7.23 -11.03
CA LEU A 273 -17.84 -6.96 -12.46
C LEU A 273 -17.89 -5.47 -12.84
N SER A 274 -17.52 -4.57 -11.93
CA SER A 274 -17.38 -3.15 -12.29
C SER A 274 -16.30 -2.96 -13.34
N PHE A 275 -16.48 -1.92 -14.15
CA PHE A 275 -15.52 -1.61 -15.20
C PHE A 275 -15.26 -0.11 -15.32
N GLU A 276 -14.12 0.21 -15.90
CA GLU A 276 -13.78 1.56 -16.36
C GLU A 276 -13.45 1.55 -17.84
N LEU A 277 -13.84 2.61 -18.55
CA LEU A 277 -13.59 2.81 -19.97
C LEU A 277 -12.92 4.17 -20.18
N ALA A 278 -11.85 4.19 -20.95
CA ALA A 278 -11.17 5.40 -21.41
C ALA A 278 -10.87 5.35 -22.91
N ASP A 279 -10.81 6.51 -23.55
CA ASP A 279 -10.23 6.70 -24.88
C ASP A 279 -9.04 7.65 -24.78
N GLY A 280 -7.83 7.11 -24.96
CA GLY A 280 -6.60 7.82 -24.66
C GLY A 280 -6.55 8.24 -23.19
N GLY A 281 -6.22 9.50 -22.94
CA GLY A 281 -6.22 10.09 -21.60
C GLY A 281 -7.60 10.49 -21.06
N ALA A 282 -8.68 10.34 -21.85
CA ALA A 282 -10.02 10.74 -21.44
C ALA A 282 -10.78 9.55 -20.84
N ARG A 283 -11.06 9.59 -19.52
CA ARG A 283 -11.93 8.60 -18.87
C ARG A 283 -13.39 8.89 -19.23
N ILE A 284 -14.10 7.89 -19.74
CA ILE A 284 -15.50 7.96 -20.20
C ILE A 284 -16.42 7.35 -19.14
N VAL A 285 -16.06 6.16 -18.65
CA VAL A 285 -16.76 5.46 -17.58
C VAL A 285 -15.78 5.25 -16.43
N THR A 286 -16.15 5.68 -15.23
CA THR A 286 -15.30 5.60 -14.04
C THR A 286 -16.08 5.06 -12.85
N ASN A 287 -15.40 4.34 -11.97
CA ASN A 287 -15.92 4.10 -10.64
C ASN A 287 -15.63 5.31 -9.73
N ILE A 288 -16.37 5.42 -8.62
CA ILE A 288 -16.23 6.56 -7.70
C ILE A 288 -14.84 6.64 -7.03
N GLY A 289 -14.19 5.49 -6.83
CA GLY A 289 -12.94 5.37 -6.10
C GLY A 289 -13.06 5.58 -4.59
N PRO A 290 -11.94 5.48 -3.85
CA PRO A 290 -11.97 5.59 -2.41
C PRO A 290 -12.13 7.03 -1.94
N VAL A 291 -12.73 7.21 -0.75
CA VAL A 291 -12.69 8.50 -0.05
C VAL A 291 -11.25 8.79 0.36
N PRO A 292 -10.66 9.94 -0.04
CA PRO A 292 -9.34 10.34 0.41
C PRO A 292 -9.28 10.44 1.94
N ASP A 293 -8.16 10.02 2.55
CA ASP A 293 -8.07 9.91 4.01
C ASP A 293 -8.37 11.22 4.76
N GLY A 294 -8.01 12.37 4.21
CA GLY A 294 -8.32 13.68 4.80
C GLY A 294 -9.80 14.04 4.77
N ALA A 295 -10.57 13.50 3.82
CA ALA A 295 -11.99 13.74 3.66
C ALA A 295 -12.86 12.82 4.54
N LYS A 296 -12.33 11.68 4.99
CA LYS A 296 -13.06 10.73 5.88
C LYS A 296 -13.49 11.36 7.21
N ILE A 297 -12.74 12.36 7.69
CA ILE A 297 -13.08 13.12 8.90
C ILE A 297 -14.32 14.00 8.68
N LEU A 298 -14.49 14.51 7.46
CA LEU A 298 -15.56 15.46 7.11
C LEU A 298 -16.86 14.77 6.70
N ALA A 299 -16.78 13.53 6.20
CA ALA A 299 -17.93 12.75 5.75
C ALA A 299 -17.72 11.26 6.09
N PRO A 300 -17.89 10.84 7.36
CA PRO A 300 -17.66 9.46 7.78
C PRO A 300 -18.56 8.47 7.04
N ASP A 301 -19.82 8.84 6.77
CA ASP A 301 -20.78 8.00 6.06
C ASP A 301 -20.38 7.76 4.59
N MET A 302 -19.64 8.70 3.99
CA MET A 302 -19.16 8.57 2.61
C MET A 302 -18.23 7.37 2.45
N ALA A 303 -17.45 7.04 3.49
CA ALA A 303 -16.55 5.89 3.44
C ALA A 303 -17.29 4.56 3.28
N ALA A 304 -18.54 4.46 3.74
CA ALA A 304 -19.39 3.29 3.50
C ALA A 304 -20.10 3.38 2.13
N LEU A 305 -20.62 4.57 1.78
CA LEU A 305 -21.38 4.78 0.54
C LEU A 305 -20.56 4.48 -0.72
N VAL A 306 -19.30 4.92 -0.80
CA VAL A 306 -18.44 4.64 -1.97
C VAL A 306 -18.18 3.15 -2.19
N ARG A 307 -18.43 2.30 -1.18
CA ARG A 307 -18.21 0.86 -1.24
C ARG A 307 -19.42 0.10 -1.77
N THR A 308 -20.57 0.74 -1.93
CA THR A 308 -21.80 0.13 -2.41
C THR A 308 -21.72 -0.19 -3.91
N THR A 309 -22.49 -1.16 -4.38
CA THR A 309 -22.55 -1.53 -5.80
C THR A 309 -23.05 -0.39 -6.67
N ALA A 310 -24.00 0.40 -6.17
CA ALA A 310 -24.54 1.57 -6.86
C ALA A 310 -23.51 2.69 -7.10
N ALA A 311 -22.37 2.69 -6.40
CA ALA A 311 -21.29 3.65 -6.60
C ALA A 311 -20.30 3.23 -7.72
N HIS A 312 -20.56 2.09 -8.37
CA HIS A 312 -19.70 1.50 -9.39
C HIS A 312 -20.44 1.35 -10.71
N SER A 313 -19.68 1.30 -11.80
CA SER A 313 -20.22 1.03 -13.14
C SER A 313 -20.40 -0.47 -13.32
N THR A 314 -21.47 -1.02 -12.75
CA THR A 314 -21.84 -2.45 -12.79
C THR A 314 -23.38 -2.61 -12.71
N LEU A 315 -23.86 -3.85 -12.77
CA LEU A 315 -25.27 -4.19 -12.63
C LEU A 315 -25.73 -4.09 -11.16
N VAL A 316 -26.85 -3.40 -10.92
CA VAL A 316 -27.57 -3.41 -9.64
C VAL A 316 -28.91 -4.08 -9.85
N VAL A 317 -29.25 -5.07 -9.01
CA VAL A 317 -30.54 -5.76 -9.02
C VAL A 317 -31.27 -5.44 -7.72
N ASP A 318 -32.54 -5.06 -7.80
CA ASP A 318 -33.41 -4.74 -6.66
C ASP A 318 -32.81 -3.73 -5.65
N ASN A 319 -31.99 -2.78 -6.12
CA ASN A 319 -31.25 -1.83 -5.29
C ASN A 319 -30.39 -2.50 -4.19
N ARG A 320 -29.87 -3.70 -4.45
CA ARG A 320 -29.01 -4.44 -3.53
C ARG A 320 -27.56 -4.41 -3.96
N ASN A 321 -26.68 -4.51 -2.97
CA ASN A 321 -25.27 -4.71 -3.23
C ASN A 321 -25.00 -6.15 -3.71
N SER A 322 -24.02 -6.31 -4.59
CA SER A 322 -23.50 -7.63 -5.02
C SER A 322 -22.92 -8.42 -3.85
N THR A 323 -22.40 -7.71 -2.85
CA THR A 323 -21.87 -8.24 -1.61
C THR A 323 -22.27 -7.32 -0.46
N GLU A 324 -22.69 -7.90 0.65
CA GLU A 324 -23.09 -7.13 1.81
C GLU A 324 -21.94 -6.30 2.39
N LEU A 325 -22.28 -5.18 3.00
CA LEU A 325 -21.36 -4.34 3.77
C LEU A 325 -21.79 -4.41 5.24
N ARG A 326 -20.94 -5.01 6.10
CA ARG A 326 -21.21 -5.20 7.54
C ARG A 326 -20.10 -4.52 8.33
N ASP A 327 -20.41 -3.47 9.10
CA ASP A 327 -19.47 -2.79 10.00
C ASP A 327 -18.08 -2.45 9.40
N GLY A 328 -18.03 -2.10 8.10
CA GLY A 328 -16.79 -1.77 7.41
C GLY A 328 -16.00 -2.96 6.84
N VAL A 329 -16.54 -4.18 6.90
CA VAL A 329 -16.08 -5.35 6.13
C VAL A 329 -17.13 -5.79 5.12
N LEU A 330 -16.74 -6.65 4.20
CA LEU A 330 -17.65 -7.31 3.27
C LEU A 330 -18.22 -8.59 3.90
N GLY A 331 -19.51 -8.80 3.66
CA GLY A 331 -20.26 -9.97 4.13
C GLY A 331 -20.51 -10.97 3.01
N ASP A 332 -21.65 -11.66 3.10
CA ASP A 332 -22.07 -12.64 2.11
C ASP A 332 -22.43 -11.97 0.77
N GLY A 333 -22.30 -12.72 -0.33
CA GLY A 333 -22.60 -12.21 -1.66
C GLY A 333 -21.97 -13.04 -2.77
N VAL A 334 -21.35 -12.36 -3.73
CA VAL A 334 -20.64 -12.99 -4.85
C VAL A 334 -19.60 -14.00 -4.35
N ASN A 335 -19.75 -15.26 -4.75
CA ASN A 335 -18.82 -16.34 -4.41
C ASN A 335 -18.01 -16.83 -5.63
N SER A 336 -18.53 -16.63 -6.83
CA SER A 336 -17.94 -17.05 -8.09
C SER A 336 -18.17 -15.98 -9.16
N ILE A 337 -17.18 -15.81 -10.03
CA ILE A 337 -17.32 -15.06 -11.28
C ILE A 337 -16.77 -15.91 -12.40
N GLU A 338 -17.58 -16.13 -13.44
CA GLU A 338 -17.17 -16.83 -14.65
C GLU A 338 -17.14 -15.88 -15.84
N ILE A 339 -16.02 -15.85 -16.55
CA ILE A 339 -15.83 -15.00 -17.73
C ILE A 339 -15.51 -15.85 -18.95
N SER A 340 -16.37 -15.76 -19.97
CA SER A 340 -16.12 -16.34 -21.29
C SER A 340 -15.41 -15.32 -22.17
N ARG A 341 -14.10 -15.54 -22.36
CA ARG A 341 -13.25 -14.71 -23.22
C ARG A 341 -12.86 -15.47 -24.48
N SER A 342 -12.76 -14.77 -25.61
CA SER A 342 -12.14 -15.28 -26.83
C SER A 342 -11.17 -14.24 -27.39
N GLN A 343 -10.06 -14.72 -27.95
CA GLN A 343 -9.09 -13.89 -28.64
C GLN A 343 -8.95 -14.41 -30.06
N SER A 344 -9.24 -13.56 -31.04
CA SER A 344 -9.11 -13.84 -32.47
C SER A 344 -8.20 -12.82 -33.14
N ALA A 345 -7.98 -12.97 -34.45
CA ALA A 345 -7.31 -11.95 -35.25
C ALA A 345 -8.05 -10.60 -35.25
N ASP A 346 -9.37 -10.61 -35.05
CA ASP A 346 -10.24 -9.43 -35.05
C ASP A 346 -10.23 -8.69 -33.70
N GLY A 347 -9.72 -9.34 -32.64
CA GLY A 347 -9.54 -8.73 -31.33
C GLY A 347 -9.85 -9.64 -30.15
N LEU A 348 -9.90 -9.03 -28.96
CA LEU A 348 -10.32 -9.66 -27.71
C LEU A 348 -11.81 -9.38 -27.50
N SER A 349 -12.59 -10.42 -27.17
CA SER A 349 -14.01 -10.28 -26.84
C SER A 349 -14.36 -10.99 -25.54
N ILE A 350 -15.35 -10.44 -24.83
CA ILE A 350 -15.99 -11.05 -23.66
C ILE A 350 -17.44 -11.28 -24.04
N SER A 351 -17.86 -12.55 -24.13
CA SER A 351 -19.22 -12.89 -24.54
C SER A 351 -20.15 -13.14 -23.35
N ARG A 352 -19.59 -13.44 -22.17
CA ARG A 352 -20.34 -13.71 -20.94
C ARG A 352 -19.52 -13.35 -19.71
N ALA A 353 -20.14 -12.67 -18.76
CA ALA A 353 -19.67 -12.53 -17.38
C ALA A 353 -20.82 -12.91 -16.46
N MET A 354 -20.64 -13.95 -15.66
CA MET A 354 -21.63 -14.41 -14.68
C MET A 354 -21.14 -14.18 -13.27
N MET A 355 -22.10 -13.92 -12.39
CA MET A 355 -21.88 -13.70 -10.97
C MET A 355 -22.82 -14.63 -10.22
N ASP A 356 -22.27 -15.57 -9.46
CA ASP A 356 -23.05 -16.39 -8.55
C ASP A 356 -23.09 -15.70 -7.19
N ILE A 357 -24.29 -15.34 -6.76
CA ILE A 357 -24.55 -14.78 -5.44
C ILE A 357 -25.11 -15.92 -4.59
N ALA A 358 -24.45 -16.25 -3.48
CA ALA A 358 -25.03 -17.18 -2.52
C ALA A 358 -26.37 -16.61 -2.02
N ALA A 359 -27.44 -17.39 -2.12
CA ALA A 359 -28.73 -17.01 -1.53
C ALA A 359 -28.53 -16.89 -0.01
N ALA A 360 -28.91 -15.74 0.54
CA ALA A 360 -28.86 -15.44 1.97
C ALA A 360 -29.82 -16.32 2.78
#